data_AF-A0A0F9I465-F1
#
_entry.id   AF-A0A0F9I465-F1
#
_cell.length_a   1.000
_cell.length_b   1.000
_cell.length_c   1.000
_cell.angle_alpha   90.00
_cell.angle_beta   90.00
_cell.angle_gamma   90.00
#
_symmetry.space_group_name_H-M   'P 1'
#
loop_
_entity.id
_entity.type
_entity.pdbx_description
1 polymer ?
#
loop_
_entity_poly.entity_id
_entity_poly.type
_entity_poly.pdbx_seq_one_letter_code
_entity_poly.pdbx_strand_id
1 'polypeptide(L)'
;MGFLSDLGIGDGLGIGISGQGFLFWGGIILLAFVILIIAGAGIFIYYSHKSKKLSFKNQIPIFAELNGKIKRISIDQAKEIFVPDSNIGLFYLKTNKIYLARPTRAMGKNEYWFSIAENGEWVNFDMSTHPDDNVLAKANYDHRDTRYAYVHLKEIIKKNYKDKALLWWKDPVIMNIIAFIVISVVFTGEMWFLISKVGDLIGQIPGFINSMELVADKMAGAVQNAQNINSGVVTA
;
A
#
# COMPACT_ATOMS: atom_id res chain seq x y z
N MET A 1 13.50 35.53 -33.24
CA MET A 1 14.26 34.88 -32.15
C MET A 1 13.27 34.62 -31.04
N GLY A 2 12.75 33.40 -31.00
CA GLY A 2 11.45 33.09 -30.46
C GLY A 2 11.45 32.72 -28.98
N PHE A 3 10.29 32.92 -28.36
CA PHE A 3 9.77 32.47 -27.05
C PHE A 3 10.45 31.26 -26.38
N LEU A 4 11.01 30.32 -27.15
CA LEU A 4 11.77 29.18 -26.64
C LEU A 4 13.13 29.56 -26.02
N SER A 5 13.78 30.65 -26.46
CA SER A 5 15.01 31.14 -25.79
C SER A 5 14.70 31.83 -24.46
N ASP A 6 13.52 32.45 -24.33
CA ASP A 6 13.08 33.16 -23.12
C ASP A 6 12.61 32.22 -21.99
N LEU A 7 12.36 30.94 -22.29
CA LEU A 7 12.06 29.91 -21.30
C LEU A 7 13.31 29.36 -20.59
N GLY A 8 14.50 29.91 -20.85
CA GLY A 8 15.74 29.46 -20.20
C GLY A 8 16.19 28.06 -20.62
N ILE A 9 15.60 27.49 -21.67
CA ILE A 9 16.06 26.28 -22.36
C ILE A 9 17.16 26.70 -23.36
N GLY A 10 18.14 27.46 -22.86
CA GLY A 10 19.26 27.97 -23.63
C GLY A 10 20.56 27.51 -23.00
N ASP A 11 21.24 26.58 -23.68
CA ASP A 11 22.67 26.26 -23.66
C ASP A 11 23.39 25.88 -22.34
N GLY A 12 22.76 26.00 -21.15
CA GLY A 12 23.44 25.74 -19.86
C GLY A 12 23.31 24.33 -19.30
N LEU A 13 22.31 23.57 -19.72
CA LEU A 13 22.18 22.15 -19.45
C LEU A 13 22.30 21.46 -20.80
N GLY A 14 23.41 20.75 -21.03
CA GLY A 14 23.71 19.97 -22.23
C GLY A 14 22.75 18.79 -22.47
N ILE A 15 21.45 19.04 -22.37
CA ILE A 15 20.38 18.19 -22.85
C ILE A 15 20.29 18.51 -24.33
N GLY A 16 21.24 17.98 -25.10
CA GLY A 16 21.13 17.98 -26.55
C GLY A 16 19.84 17.27 -26.91
N ILE A 17 18.85 18.02 -27.39
CA ILE A 17 17.60 17.51 -27.97
C ILE A 17 17.92 16.97 -29.38
N SER A 18 18.97 16.18 -29.51
CA SER A 18 19.09 15.23 -30.60
C SER A 18 18.19 14.05 -30.24
N GLY A 19 17.46 13.47 -31.19
CA GLY A 19 16.49 12.40 -30.93
C GLY A 19 17.06 11.19 -30.15
N GLN A 20 18.39 11.02 -30.12
CA GLN A 20 19.08 10.03 -29.27
C GLN A 20 19.19 10.45 -27.79
N GLY A 21 19.42 11.73 -27.49
CA GLY A 21 19.56 12.22 -26.11
C GLY A 21 18.26 12.11 -25.31
N PHE A 22 17.12 12.38 -25.96
CA PHE A 22 15.81 12.28 -25.33
C PHE A 22 15.44 10.83 -24.95
N LEU A 23 15.78 9.85 -25.80
CA LEU A 23 15.58 8.42 -25.50
C LEU A 23 16.47 7.95 -24.34
N PHE A 24 17.71 8.44 -24.27
CA PHE A 24 18.65 8.05 -23.22
C PHE A 24 18.23 8.61 -21.85
N TRP A 25 17.91 9.90 -21.76
CA TRP A 25 17.44 10.52 -20.51
C TRP A 25 16.04 10.07 -20.12
N GLY A 26 15.14 9.88 -21.08
CA GLY A 26 13.81 9.30 -20.84
C GLY A 26 13.89 7.89 -20.26
N GLY A 27 14.82 7.06 -20.77
CA GLY A 27 15.10 5.74 -20.23
C GLY A 27 15.61 5.77 -18.78
N ILE A 28 16.51 6.70 -18.46
CA ILE A 28 17.05 6.86 -17.09
C ILE A 28 15.94 7.28 -16.11
N ILE A 29 15.08 8.23 -16.49
CA ILE A 29 13.98 8.69 -15.63
C ILE A 29 12.98 7.56 -15.38
N LEU A 30 12.63 6.79 -16.42
CA LEU A 30 11.71 5.67 -16.30
C LEU A 30 12.29 4.56 -15.42
N LEU A 31 13.58 4.24 -15.58
CA LEU A 31 14.29 3.29 -14.73
C LEU A 31 14.32 3.74 -13.27
N ALA A 32 14.61 5.01 -13.01
CA ALA A 32 14.59 5.58 -11.66
C ALA A 32 13.20 5.49 -11.03
N PHE A 33 12.13 5.73 -11.79
CA PHE A 33 10.75 5.62 -11.33
C PHE A 33 10.38 4.17 -10.95
N VAL A 34 10.77 3.20 -11.78
CA VAL A 34 10.56 1.76 -11.49
C VAL A 34 11.29 1.34 -10.23
N ILE A 35 12.54 1.77 -10.04
CA ILE A 35 13.32 1.51 -8.81
C ILE A 35 12.60 2.09 -7.59
N LEU A 36 12.04 3.29 -7.70
CA LEU A 36 11.31 3.95 -6.62
C LEU A 36 10.04 3.19 -6.23
N ILE A 37 9.29 2.65 -7.22
CA ILE A 37 8.12 1.79 -6.97
C ILE A 37 8.54 0.50 -6.25
N ILE A 38 9.60 -0.17 -6.72
CA ILE A 38 10.10 -1.41 -6.10
C ILE A 38 10.57 -1.14 -4.67
N ALA A 39 11.32 -0.07 -4.45
CA ALA A 39 11.77 0.35 -3.13
C ALA A 39 10.59 0.67 -2.19
N GLY A 40 9.59 1.42 -2.68
CA GLY A 40 8.37 1.73 -1.95
C GLY A 40 7.58 0.49 -1.54
N ALA A 41 7.41 -0.46 -2.47
CA ALA A 41 6.78 -1.75 -2.18
C ALA A 41 7.56 -2.56 -1.15
N GLY A 42 8.89 -2.60 -1.25
CA GLY A 42 9.77 -3.28 -0.29
C GLY A 42 9.65 -2.70 1.12
N ILE A 43 9.68 -1.38 1.24
CA ILE A 43 9.49 -0.68 2.52
C ILE A 43 8.12 -1.00 3.12
N PHE A 44 7.05 -0.95 2.31
CA PHE A 44 5.69 -1.25 2.75
C PHE A 44 5.55 -2.69 3.28
N ILE A 45 6.09 -3.68 2.56
CA ILE A 45 6.08 -5.09 2.99
C ILE A 45 6.83 -5.24 4.32
N TYR A 46 7.99 -4.61 4.46
CA TYR A 46 8.77 -4.63 5.69
C TYR A 46 7.98 -4.07 6.88
N TYR A 47 7.35 -2.91 6.73
CA TYR A 47 6.53 -2.30 7.80
C TYR A 47 5.29 -3.12 8.12
N SER A 48 4.63 -3.71 7.11
CA SER A 48 3.47 -4.59 7.32
C SER A 48 3.83 -5.82 8.14
N HIS A 49 4.97 -6.47 7.83
CA HIS A 49 5.46 -7.60 8.62
C HIS A 49 5.85 -7.20 10.04
N LYS A 50 6.49 -6.04 10.22
CA LYS A 50 6.87 -5.53 11.54
C LYS A 50 5.63 -5.21 12.39
N SER A 51 4.60 -4.60 11.81
CA SER A 51 3.33 -4.28 12.48
C SER A 51 2.61 -5.54 12.99
N LYS A 52 2.59 -6.61 12.19
CA LYS A 52 2.03 -7.91 12.61
C LYS A 52 2.74 -8.45 13.86
N LYS A 53 4.07 -8.39 13.92
CA LYS A 53 4.83 -8.84 15.12
C LYS A 53 4.55 -7.99 16.35
N LEU A 54 4.46 -6.66 16.18
CA LEU A 54 4.17 -5.72 17.28
C LEU A 54 2.75 -5.85 17.83
N SER A 55 1.83 -6.51 17.12
CA SER A 55 0.45 -6.66 17.56
C SER A 55 0.24 -7.78 18.59
N PHE A 56 1.16 -8.74 18.70
CA PHE A 56 1.08 -9.88 19.64
C PHE A 56 2.04 -9.68 20.82
N LYS A 57 1.77 -8.68 21.67
CA LYS A 57 2.62 -8.35 22.83
C LYS A 57 2.21 -9.08 24.11
N ASN A 58 0.95 -9.51 24.21
CA ASN A 58 0.43 -10.11 25.42
C ASN A 58 0.77 -11.60 25.45
N GLN A 59 1.30 -12.09 26.57
CA GLN A 59 1.55 -13.50 26.79
C GLN A 59 0.44 -14.07 27.67
N ILE A 60 -0.06 -15.25 27.27
CA ILE A 60 -1.09 -15.98 27.98
C ILE A 60 -0.53 -17.35 28.35
N PRO A 61 0.06 -17.49 29.54
CA PRO A 61 0.32 -18.79 30.13
C PRO A 61 -1.00 -19.51 30.42
N ILE A 62 -1.11 -20.72 29.89
CA ILE A 62 -2.29 -21.58 29.99
C ILE A 62 -1.97 -22.69 30.98
N PHE A 63 -2.84 -22.82 31.96
CA PHE A 63 -2.78 -23.85 32.97
C PHE A 63 -3.96 -24.81 32.77
N ALA A 64 -3.80 -26.06 33.19
CA ALA A 64 -4.95 -26.90 33.47
C ALA A 64 -4.66 -27.81 34.66
N GLU A 65 -5.74 -28.37 35.19
CA GLU A 65 -5.69 -29.33 36.25
C GLU A 65 -5.27 -30.71 35.71
N LEU A 66 -4.13 -31.22 36.20
CA LEU A 66 -3.63 -32.54 35.89
C LEU A 66 -3.46 -33.30 37.20
N ASN A 67 -4.31 -34.30 37.44
CA ASN A 67 -4.32 -35.11 38.66
C ASN A 67 -4.48 -34.27 39.95
N GLY A 68 -5.46 -33.36 39.97
CA GLY A 68 -5.73 -32.52 41.14
C GLY A 68 -4.72 -31.39 41.38
N LYS A 69 -3.82 -31.13 40.42
CA LYS A 69 -2.81 -30.07 40.52
C LYS A 69 -2.82 -29.21 39.28
N ILE A 70 -2.92 -27.90 39.47
CA ILE A 70 -2.82 -26.93 38.39
C ILE A 70 -1.37 -26.89 37.89
N LYS A 71 -1.15 -27.21 36.61
CA LYS A 71 0.16 -27.13 35.94
C LYS A 71 0.07 -26.30 34.68
N ARG A 72 1.13 -25.55 34.38
CA ARG A 72 1.25 -24.80 33.13
C ARG A 72 1.47 -25.77 31.96
N ILE A 73 0.57 -25.75 30.98
CA ILE A 73 0.63 -26.61 29.80
C ILE A 73 1.36 -25.91 28.65
N SER A 74 0.98 -24.67 28.37
CA SER A 74 1.48 -23.94 27.20
C SER A 74 1.51 -22.43 27.44
N ILE A 75 2.20 -21.70 26.57
CA ILE A 75 2.19 -20.24 26.55
C ILE A 75 1.76 -19.83 25.14
N ASP A 76 0.73 -18.99 25.05
CA ASP A 76 0.27 -18.41 23.79
C ASP A 76 0.52 -16.91 23.75
N GLN A 77 0.62 -16.35 22.55
CA GLN A 77 0.68 -14.91 22.35
C GLN A 77 -0.68 -14.39 21.91
N ALA A 78 -1.15 -13.32 22.55
CA ALA A 78 -2.42 -12.69 22.27
C ALA A 78 -2.26 -11.28 21.70
N LYS A 79 -3.15 -10.96 20.77
CA LYS A 79 -3.36 -9.61 20.25
C LYS A 79 -4.66 -9.07 20.83
N GLU A 80 -4.60 -7.85 21.36
CA GLU A 80 -5.81 -7.13 21.74
C GLU A 80 -6.52 -6.59 20.50
N ILE A 81 -7.82 -6.85 20.43
CA ILE A 81 -8.71 -6.45 19.35
C ILE A 81 -9.91 -5.77 20.00
N PHE A 82 -10.21 -4.55 19.57
CA PHE A 82 -11.42 -3.85 19.96
C PHE A 82 -12.51 -4.16 18.94
N VAL A 83 -13.68 -4.56 19.44
CA VAL A 83 -14.83 -4.81 18.60
C VAL A 83 -15.45 -3.45 18.24
N PRO A 84 -15.54 -3.08 16.94
CA PRO A 84 -16.11 -1.80 16.54
C PRO A 84 -17.56 -1.68 17.03
N ASP A 85 -17.97 -0.47 17.39
CA ASP A 85 -19.29 -0.15 17.95
C ASP A 85 -19.56 -0.73 19.35
N SER A 86 -18.54 -1.29 20.00
CA SER A 86 -18.60 -1.72 21.40
C SER A 86 -17.34 -1.30 22.16
N ASN A 87 -17.45 -1.00 23.45
CA ASN A 87 -16.28 -0.75 24.30
C ASN A 87 -15.67 -2.04 24.86
N ILE A 88 -15.81 -3.16 24.13
CA ILE A 88 -15.38 -4.48 24.57
C ILE A 88 -14.06 -4.82 23.88
N GLY A 89 -13.02 -5.00 24.69
CA GLY A 89 -11.74 -5.54 24.26
C GLY A 89 -11.74 -7.07 24.27
N LEU A 90 -11.11 -7.67 23.28
CA LEU A 90 -10.93 -9.12 23.14
C LEU A 90 -9.47 -9.45 22.93
N PHE A 91 -9.06 -10.62 23.40
CA PHE A 91 -7.76 -11.20 23.10
C PHE A 91 -7.91 -12.30 22.06
N TYR A 92 -7.21 -12.14 20.94
CA TYR A 92 -7.07 -13.20 19.94
C TYR A 92 -5.77 -13.95 20.14
N LEU A 93 -5.88 -15.24 20.43
CA LEU A 93 -4.75 -16.14 20.66
C LEU A 93 -4.19 -16.66 19.34
N LYS A 94 -2.88 -16.55 19.15
CA LYS A 94 -2.22 -16.89 17.89
C LYS A 94 -2.16 -18.40 17.63
N THR A 95 -1.84 -19.18 18.65
CA THR A 95 -1.61 -20.63 18.53
C THR A 95 -2.95 -21.38 18.54
N ASN A 96 -3.79 -21.09 19.52
CA ASN A 96 -5.10 -21.75 19.67
C ASN A 96 -6.18 -21.17 18.74
N LYS A 97 -5.97 -19.98 18.15
CA LYS A 97 -6.92 -19.29 17.24
C LYS A 97 -8.30 -19.06 17.86
N ILE A 98 -8.35 -18.83 19.17
CA ILE A 98 -9.58 -18.52 19.90
C ILE A 98 -9.63 -17.04 20.29
N TYR A 99 -10.85 -16.55 20.51
CA TYR A 99 -11.11 -15.22 21.07
C TYR A 99 -11.51 -15.37 22.53
N LEU A 100 -10.78 -14.68 23.41
CA LEU A 100 -11.11 -14.58 24.82
C LEU A 100 -11.57 -13.16 25.13
N ALA A 101 -12.47 -13.03 26.11
CA ALA A 101 -12.77 -11.73 26.69
C ALA A 101 -11.49 -11.12 27.28
N ARG A 102 -11.34 -9.79 27.22
CA ARG A 102 -10.23 -9.13 27.87
C ARG A 102 -10.26 -9.44 29.37
N PRO A 103 -9.21 -10.07 29.92
CA PRO A 103 -9.13 -10.38 31.34
C PRO A 103 -9.05 -9.08 32.15
N THR A 104 -9.65 -9.11 33.34
CA THR A 104 -9.60 -7.99 34.29
C THR A 104 -8.34 -8.03 35.14
N ARG A 105 -7.79 -9.22 35.39
CA ARG A 105 -6.64 -9.43 36.27
C ARG A 105 -5.38 -9.75 35.47
N ALA A 106 -4.35 -8.93 35.64
CA ALA A 106 -3.03 -9.12 35.04
C ALA A 106 -2.05 -9.66 36.09
N MET A 107 -1.28 -10.68 35.73
CA MET A 107 -0.26 -11.27 36.60
C MET A 107 1.10 -10.58 36.46
N GLY A 108 1.32 -9.91 35.33
CA GLY A 108 2.52 -9.15 35.04
C GLY A 108 2.29 -8.16 33.91
N LYS A 109 3.35 -7.48 33.50
CA LYS A 109 3.29 -6.55 32.36
C LYS A 109 3.03 -7.33 31.08
N ASN A 110 1.81 -7.19 30.54
CA ASN A 110 1.31 -7.93 29.37
C ASN A 110 1.21 -9.46 29.59
N GLU A 111 1.06 -9.91 30.83
CA GLU A 111 0.96 -11.34 31.15
C GLU A 111 -0.35 -11.64 31.87
N TYR A 112 -1.14 -12.55 31.30
CA TYR A 112 -2.49 -12.87 31.77
C TYR A 112 -2.65 -14.39 31.87
N TRP A 113 -2.96 -14.88 33.06
CA TRP A 113 -3.00 -16.31 33.30
C TRP A 113 -4.42 -16.83 33.14
N PHE A 114 -4.54 -17.97 32.46
CA PHE A 114 -5.81 -18.64 32.25
C PHE A 114 -5.68 -20.11 32.63
N SER A 115 -6.68 -20.63 33.34
CA SER A 115 -6.83 -22.06 33.60
C SER A 115 -7.95 -22.61 32.74
N ILE A 116 -7.74 -23.79 32.16
CA ILE A 116 -8.79 -24.55 31.48
C ILE A 116 -9.42 -25.46 32.53
N ALA A 117 -10.70 -25.22 32.83
CA ALA A 117 -11.49 -26.07 33.72
C ALA A 117 -11.82 -27.42 33.05
N GLU A 118 -12.28 -28.41 33.83
CA GLU A 118 -12.63 -29.74 33.31
C GLU A 118 -13.70 -29.71 32.19
N ASN A 119 -14.59 -28.71 32.23
CA ASN A 119 -15.60 -28.47 31.20
C ASN A 119 -15.07 -27.79 29.93
N GLY A 120 -13.76 -27.47 29.88
CA GLY A 120 -13.11 -26.78 28.77
C GLY A 120 -13.27 -25.25 28.78
N GLU A 121 -13.87 -24.67 29.83
CA GLU A 121 -13.99 -23.22 29.97
C GLU A 121 -12.66 -22.59 30.38
N TRP A 122 -12.37 -21.43 29.79
CA TRP A 122 -11.16 -20.67 30.08
C TRP A 122 -11.44 -19.64 31.16
N VAL A 123 -10.79 -19.79 32.31
CA VAL A 123 -10.99 -18.94 33.47
C VAL A 123 -9.72 -18.13 33.73
N ASN A 124 -9.85 -16.80 33.69
CA ASN A 124 -8.76 -15.92 34.13
C ASN A 124 -8.64 -16.00 35.65
N PHE A 125 -7.43 -16.27 36.13
CA PHE A 125 -7.14 -16.31 37.55
C PHE A 125 -5.86 -15.52 37.84
N ASP A 126 -5.74 -15.07 39.08
CA ASP A 126 -4.56 -14.45 39.64
C ASP A 126 -4.08 -15.22 40.86
N MET A 127 -2.78 -15.13 41.17
CA MET A 127 -2.31 -15.54 42.49
C MET A 127 -2.58 -14.38 43.45
N SER A 128 -3.72 -14.43 44.14
CA SER A 128 -4.03 -13.43 45.15
C SER A 128 -2.96 -13.46 46.24
N THR A 129 -2.48 -12.29 46.63
CA THR A 129 -1.48 -12.16 47.72
C THR A 129 -2.07 -12.53 49.08
N HIS A 130 -3.41 -12.50 49.22
CA HIS A 130 -4.12 -12.86 50.43
C HIS A 130 -4.60 -14.32 50.39
N PRO A 131 -4.27 -15.13 51.41
CA PRO A 131 -4.68 -16.54 51.47
C PRO A 131 -6.20 -16.73 51.56
N ASP A 132 -6.93 -15.76 52.12
CA ASP A 132 -8.39 -15.83 52.27
C ASP A 132 -9.15 -15.63 50.95
N ASP A 133 -8.54 -14.90 50.00
CA ASP A 133 -9.08 -14.71 48.65
C ASP A 133 -8.93 -15.95 47.76
N ASN A 134 -8.02 -16.87 48.09
CA ASN A 134 -7.91 -18.15 47.39
C ASN A 134 -9.12 -19.06 47.65
N VAL A 135 -9.84 -18.85 48.75
CA VAL A 135 -11.09 -19.58 49.08
C VAL A 135 -12.32 -18.90 48.43
N LEU A 136 -12.27 -17.59 48.23
CA LEU A 136 -13.28 -16.78 47.53
C LEU A 136 -13.07 -16.67 46.02
N ALA A 137 -11.93 -17.14 45.50
CA ALA A 137 -11.73 -17.47 44.09
C ALA A 137 -12.62 -18.63 43.61
N LYS A 138 -13.62 -19.03 44.40
CA LYS A 138 -14.91 -19.55 43.94
C LYS A 138 -15.60 -18.49 43.09
N ALA A 139 -15.07 -18.35 41.89
CA ALA A 139 -15.68 -17.80 40.71
C ALA A 139 -17.16 -18.21 40.64
N ASN A 140 -18.05 -17.39 41.18
CA ASN A 140 -19.48 -17.53 41.06
C ASN A 140 -19.87 -17.00 39.68
N TYR A 141 -19.48 -17.74 38.65
CA TYR A 141 -19.95 -17.50 37.30
C TYR A 141 -21.34 -18.11 37.19
N ASP A 142 -22.35 -17.29 36.97
CA ASP A 142 -23.57 -17.80 36.36
C ASP A 142 -23.18 -18.29 34.95
N HIS A 143 -22.99 -19.61 34.82
CA HIS A 143 -22.55 -20.26 33.58
C HIS A 143 -23.45 -19.94 32.37
N ARG A 144 -24.68 -19.45 32.60
CA ARG A 144 -25.57 -19.01 31.52
C ARG A 144 -25.10 -17.69 30.93
N ASP A 145 -24.70 -16.73 31.75
CA ASP A 145 -24.32 -15.39 31.28
C ASP A 145 -23.02 -15.41 30.49
N THR A 146 -22.03 -16.21 30.91
CA THR A 146 -20.79 -16.40 30.15
C THR A 146 -21.03 -17.09 28.81
N ARG A 147 -21.96 -18.05 28.76
CA ARG A 147 -22.31 -18.75 27.52
C ARG A 147 -23.08 -17.84 26.55
N TYR A 148 -24.01 -17.03 27.04
CA TYR A 148 -24.71 -16.02 26.22
C TYR A 148 -23.76 -14.93 25.74
N ALA A 149 -22.86 -14.44 26.60
CA ALA A 149 -21.82 -13.50 26.22
C ALA A 149 -20.93 -14.08 25.11
N TYR A 150 -20.52 -15.35 25.22
CA TYR A 150 -19.72 -16.02 24.19
C TYR A 150 -20.47 -16.17 22.86
N VAL A 151 -21.74 -16.59 22.88
CA VAL A 151 -22.55 -16.74 21.64
C VAL A 151 -22.74 -15.38 20.98
N HIS A 152 -23.09 -14.35 21.74
CA HIS A 152 -23.27 -13.00 21.21
C HIS A 152 -21.95 -12.42 20.69
N LEU A 153 -20.84 -12.64 21.40
CA LEU A 153 -19.50 -12.30 20.91
C LEU A 153 -19.16 -13.04 19.62
N LYS A 154 -19.46 -14.33 19.53
CA LYS A 154 -19.21 -15.12 18.33
C LYS A 154 -20.02 -14.61 17.15
N GLU A 155 -21.27 -14.20 17.35
CA GLU A 155 -22.10 -13.60 16.30
C GLU A 155 -21.62 -12.21 15.90
N ILE A 156 -21.26 -11.36 16.86
CA ILE A 156 -20.67 -10.04 16.59
C ILE A 156 -19.35 -10.20 15.83
N ILE A 157 -18.49 -11.13 16.25
CA ILE A 157 -17.24 -11.43 15.56
C ILE A 157 -17.54 -12.00 14.17
N LYS A 158 -18.52 -12.89 14.01
CA LYS A 158 -18.88 -13.45 12.72
C LYS A 158 -19.38 -12.34 11.76
N LYS A 159 -20.26 -11.46 12.24
CA LYS A 159 -20.79 -10.33 11.49
C LYS A 159 -19.71 -9.29 11.14
N ASN A 160 -18.78 -9.03 12.07
CA ASN A 160 -17.74 -8.02 11.88
C ASN A 160 -16.43 -8.53 11.28
N TYR A 161 -16.14 -9.84 11.28
CA TYR A 161 -14.86 -10.41 10.82
C TYR A 161 -15.00 -11.60 9.87
N LYS A 162 -16.14 -12.30 9.84
CA LYS A 162 -16.37 -13.41 8.89
C LYS A 162 -17.03 -12.91 7.62
N ASP A 163 -18.03 -12.03 7.75
CA ASP A 163 -18.63 -11.33 6.60
C ASP A 163 -17.80 -10.10 6.16
N LYS A 164 -17.07 -9.48 7.10
CA LYS A 164 -15.97 -8.55 6.80
C LYS A 164 -14.59 -9.19 6.99
N ALA A 165 -14.45 -10.47 6.63
CA ALA A 165 -13.20 -10.86 5.99
C ALA A 165 -13.18 -10.05 4.70
N LEU A 166 -12.82 -8.77 4.83
CA LEU A 166 -12.67 -7.84 3.73
C LEU A 166 -11.73 -8.60 2.81
N LEU A 167 -12.34 -9.15 1.75
CA LEU A 167 -11.72 -9.39 0.47
C LEU A 167 -10.57 -8.39 0.41
N TRP A 168 -9.33 -8.85 0.58
CA TRP A 168 -8.19 -8.00 0.99
C TRP A 168 -7.98 -6.78 0.07
N TRP A 169 -8.54 -6.84 -1.14
CA TRP A 169 -8.63 -5.79 -2.15
C TRP A 169 -9.66 -4.67 -1.86
N LYS A 170 -10.58 -4.86 -0.91
CA LYS A 170 -11.57 -3.89 -0.42
C LYS A 170 -11.11 -3.09 0.79
N ASP A 171 -9.95 -3.41 1.37
CA ASP A 171 -9.32 -2.53 2.35
C ASP A 171 -9.05 -1.18 1.64
N PRO A 172 -9.60 -0.05 2.10
CA PRO A 172 -9.45 1.24 1.42
C PRO A 172 -7.99 1.62 1.19
N VAL A 173 -7.07 1.17 2.06
CA VAL A 173 -5.64 1.40 1.89
C VAL A 173 -5.10 0.60 0.70
N ILE A 174 -5.45 -0.69 0.60
CA ILE A 174 -5.00 -1.56 -0.49
C ILE A 174 -5.65 -1.14 -1.82
N MET A 175 -6.93 -0.77 -1.79
CA MET A 175 -7.65 -0.28 -2.96
C MET A 175 -7.01 0.99 -3.54
N ASN A 176 -6.62 1.94 -2.68
CA ASN A 176 -5.92 3.15 -3.11
C ASN A 176 -4.54 2.86 -3.72
N ILE A 177 -3.81 1.89 -3.16
CA ILE A 177 -2.50 1.47 -3.71
C ILE A 177 -2.69 0.80 -5.08
N ILE A 178 -3.66 -0.09 -5.22
CA ILE A 178 -3.97 -0.73 -6.51
C ILE A 178 -4.40 0.32 -7.53
N ALA A 179 -5.30 1.24 -7.15
CA ALA A 179 -5.71 2.34 -8.02
C ALA A 179 -4.51 3.21 -8.45
N PHE A 180 -3.60 3.54 -7.52
CA PHE A 180 -2.37 4.26 -7.82
C PHE A 180 -1.46 3.52 -8.81
N ILE A 181 -1.27 2.21 -8.63
CA ILE A 181 -0.48 1.37 -9.55
C ILE A 181 -1.13 1.35 -10.94
N VAL A 182 -2.45 1.13 -11.02
CA VAL A 182 -3.19 1.11 -12.30
C VAL A 182 -3.07 2.46 -13.00
N ILE A 183 -3.31 3.56 -12.30
CA ILE A 183 -3.17 4.92 -12.86
C ILE A 183 -1.73 5.18 -13.31
N SER A 184 -0.73 4.75 -12.54
CA SER A 184 0.68 4.93 -12.90
C SER A 184 1.07 4.17 -14.16
N VAL A 185 0.57 2.94 -14.32
CA VAL A 185 0.78 2.12 -15.51
C VAL A 185 0.10 2.74 -16.73
N VAL A 186 -1.16 3.17 -16.58
CA VAL A 186 -1.90 3.86 -17.66
C VAL A 186 -1.17 5.15 -18.06
N PHE A 187 -0.79 5.98 -17.09
CA PHE A 187 -0.09 7.23 -17.32
C PHE A 187 1.27 7.02 -18.01
N THR A 188 2.04 6.01 -17.57
CA THR A 188 3.33 5.69 -18.19
C THR A 188 3.13 5.15 -19.61
N GLY A 189 2.09 4.35 -19.86
CA GLY A 189 1.73 3.87 -21.19
C GLY A 189 1.31 5.01 -22.13
N GLU A 190 0.53 5.97 -21.63
CA GLU A 190 0.12 7.16 -22.39
C GLU A 190 1.31 8.06 -22.70
N MET A 191 2.20 8.30 -21.73
CA MET A 191 3.42 9.08 -21.95
C MET A 191 4.34 8.41 -22.98
N TRP A 192 4.49 7.09 -22.92
CA TRP A 192 5.24 6.33 -23.93
C TRP A 192 4.63 6.50 -25.33
N PHE A 193 3.30 6.41 -25.44
CA PHE A 193 2.58 6.60 -26.69
C PHE A 193 2.72 8.04 -27.23
N LEU A 194 2.65 9.05 -26.37
CA LEU A 194 2.86 10.44 -26.77
C LEU A 194 4.28 10.66 -27.29
N ILE A 195 5.29 10.10 -26.61
CA ILE A 195 6.69 10.19 -27.04
C ILE A 195 6.90 9.53 -28.40
N SER A 196 6.31 8.36 -28.65
CA SER A 196 6.43 7.71 -29.96
C SER A 196 5.78 8.55 -31.07
N LYS A 197 4.61 9.15 -30.82
CA LYS A 197 3.94 10.03 -31.79
C LYS A 197 4.70 11.32 -32.05
N VAL A 198 5.30 11.93 -31.03
CA VAL A 198 6.18 13.09 -31.20
C VAL A 198 7.44 12.70 -31.99
N GLY A 199 8.01 11.52 -31.72
CA GLY A 199 9.14 10.99 -32.48
C GLY A 199 8.82 10.81 -33.97
N ASP A 200 7.66 10.23 -34.29
CA ASP A 200 7.17 10.09 -35.67
C ASP A 200 7.02 11.44 -36.36
N LEU A 201 6.46 12.44 -35.65
CA LEU A 201 6.28 13.81 -36.14
C LEU A 201 7.63 14.49 -36.43
N ILE A 202 8.59 14.36 -35.52
CA ILE A 202 9.95 14.89 -35.70
C ILE A 202 10.62 14.22 -36.91
N GLY A 203 10.39 12.92 -37.13
CA GLY A 203 10.89 12.21 -38.32
C GLY A 203 10.34 12.73 -39.64
N GLN A 204 9.16 13.36 -39.65
CA GLN A 204 8.55 13.96 -40.85
C GLN A 204 9.02 15.39 -41.12
N ILE A 205 9.58 16.09 -40.12
CA ILE A 205 10.05 17.48 -40.26
C ILE A 205 11.11 17.62 -41.39
N PRO A 206 12.12 16.75 -41.54
CA PRO A 206 13.08 16.85 -42.64
C PRO A 206 12.42 16.81 -44.03
N GLY A 207 11.41 15.97 -44.22
CA GLY A 207 10.66 15.91 -45.48
C GLY A 207 9.87 17.19 -45.77
N PHE A 208 9.33 17.80 -44.71
CA PHE A 208 8.67 19.11 -44.80
C PHE A 208 9.67 20.24 -45.12
N ILE A 209 10.84 20.27 -44.47
CA ILE A 209 11.91 21.24 -44.74
C ILE A 209 12.40 21.12 -46.18
N ASN A 210 12.69 19.90 -46.67
CA ASN A 210 13.12 19.69 -48.05
C ASN A 210 12.06 20.14 -49.07
N SER A 211 10.77 19.96 -48.75
CA SER A 211 9.68 20.45 -49.60
C SER A 211 9.60 21.97 -49.60
N MET A 212 9.84 22.61 -48.45
CA MET A 212 9.90 24.06 -48.30
C MET A 212 11.10 24.67 -49.04
N GLU A 213 12.28 24.05 -48.98
CA GLU A 213 13.44 24.45 -49.77
C GLU A 213 13.14 24.37 -51.27
N LEU A 214 12.53 23.28 -51.74
CA LEU A 214 12.18 23.13 -53.15
C LEU A 214 11.15 24.16 -53.63
N VAL A 215 10.21 24.56 -52.78
CA VAL A 215 9.27 25.66 -53.08
C VAL A 215 9.99 27.00 -53.09
N ALA A 216 10.88 27.25 -52.12
CA ALA A 216 11.67 28.47 -52.05
C ALA A 216 12.57 28.64 -53.29
N ASP A 217 13.23 27.57 -53.73
CA ASP A 217 14.07 27.56 -54.95
C ASP A 217 13.24 27.84 -56.21
N LYS A 218 12.06 27.23 -56.34
CA LYS A 218 11.15 27.50 -57.47
C LYS A 218 10.62 28.93 -57.45
N MET A 219 10.30 29.47 -56.28
CA MET A 219 9.90 30.88 -56.14
C MET A 219 11.05 31.81 -56.51
N ALA A 220 12.27 31.55 -56.05
CA ALA A 220 13.45 32.32 -56.41
C ALA A 220 13.67 32.32 -57.94
N GLY A 221 13.57 31.16 -58.58
CA GLY A 221 13.67 31.04 -60.04
C GLY A 221 12.54 31.78 -60.80
N ALA A 222 11.30 31.72 -60.30
CA ALA A 222 10.17 32.44 -60.90
C ALA A 222 10.34 33.97 -60.78
N VAL A 223 10.80 34.47 -59.64
CA VAL A 223 11.12 35.89 -59.43
C VAL A 223 12.22 36.34 -60.37
N GLN A 224 13.29 35.54 -60.51
CA GLN A 224 14.40 35.86 -61.40
C GLN A 224 13.97 35.89 -62.88
N ASN A 225 13.11 34.95 -63.30
CA ASN A 225 12.52 34.96 -64.64
C ASN A 225 11.61 36.18 -64.87
N ALA A 226 10.79 36.56 -63.89
CA ALA A 226 9.96 37.75 -63.97
C ALA A 226 10.81 39.04 -64.09
N GLN A 227 11.94 39.12 -63.37
CA GLN A 227 12.87 40.24 -63.48
C GLN A 227 13.52 40.31 -64.87
N ASN A 228 13.92 39.18 -65.45
CA ASN A 228 14.50 39.13 -66.80
C ASN A 228 13.51 39.54 -67.91
N ILE A 229 12.22 39.19 -67.76
CA ILE A 229 11.19 39.63 -68.70
C ILE A 229 10.98 41.15 -68.59
N ASN A 230 10.96 41.69 -67.37
CA ASN A 230 10.70 43.12 -67.16
C ASN A 230 11.89 44.00 -67.56
N SER A 231 13.13 43.51 -67.42
CA SER A 231 14.32 44.22 -67.90
C SER A 231 14.50 44.16 -69.42
N GLY A 232 14.00 43.12 -70.09
CA GLY A 232 14.04 43.01 -71.56
C GLY A 232 13.03 43.91 -72.30
N VAL A 233 11.94 44.34 -71.64
CA VAL A 233 10.90 45.20 -72.24
C VAL A 233 11.27 46.69 -72.20
N VAL A 234 12.27 47.10 -71.42
CA VAL A 234 12.67 48.51 -71.28
C VAL A 234 13.73 48.94 -72.33
N THR A 235 14.20 48.01 -73.18
CA THR A 235 15.22 48.28 -74.22
C THR A 235 14.67 48.24 -75.66
N ALA A 236 13.41 48.61 -75.87
CA ALA A 236 12.84 48.82 -77.21
C ALA A 236 12.35 50.27 -77.37
#